data_AF-A0A916ZG33-F1
#
_entry.id   AF-A0A916ZG33-F1
#
_cell.length_a   1.000
_cell.length_b   1.000
_cell.length_c   1.000
_cell.angle_alpha   90.00
_cell.angle_beta   90.00
_cell.angle_gamma   90.00
#
_symmetry.space_group_name_H-M   'P 1'
#
loop_
_entity.id
_entity.type
_entity.pdbx_description
1 polymer ?
#
loop_
_entity_poly.entity_id
_entity_poly.type
_entity_poly.pdbx_seq_one_letter_code
_entity_poly.pdbx_strand_id
1 'polypeptide(L)'
;MPVIRREAQDLELFPNWSEINHYGINHLKVGQEVPLHYHDCNEYWIIVSGRGICTTEGDEYEIGPGDLVLTQKGDEHSLVVTEEMTAVYIYGILAPGCKIGYLYRDQT
;
A
#
# COMPACT_ATOMS: atom_id res chain seq x y z
N MET A 1 21.71 -9.22 10.12
CA MET A 1 20.60 -9.03 9.16
C MET A 1 19.32 -8.98 9.97
N PRO A 2 18.63 -7.83 10.05
CA PRO A 2 17.37 -7.77 10.78
C PRO A 2 16.31 -8.58 10.04
N VAL A 3 15.49 -9.31 10.79
CA VAL A 3 14.29 -9.98 10.27
C VAL A 3 13.12 -9.27 10.91
N ILE A 4 12.41 -8.46 10.13
CA ILE A 4 11.19 -7.79 10.59
C ILE A 4 10.02 -8.73 10.44
N ARG A 5 9.15 -8.77 11.44
CA ARG A 5 7.95 -9.60 11.45
C ARG A 5 6.74 -8.70 11.21
N ARG A 6 5.77 -9.16 10.42
CA ARG A 6 4.59 -8.35 10.06
C ARG A 6 3.81 -7.90 11.30
N GLU A 7 3.76 -8.76 12.30
CA GLU A 7 3.11 -8.58 13.60
C GLU A 7 3.89 -7.70 14.58
N ALA A 8 5.15 -7.36 14.29
CA ALA A 8 6.04 -6.57 15.14
C ALA A 8 6.93 -5.65 14.28
N GLN A 9 6.42 -4.46 13.97
CA GLN A 9 7.02 -3.47 13.07
C GLN A 9 7.32 -2.15 13.78
N ASP A 10 7.91 -2.22 14.98
CA ASP A 10 8.43 -1.03 15.65
C ASP A 10 9.51 -0.38 14.78
N LEU A 11 9.45 0.95 14.63
CA LEU A 11 10.34 1.70 13.75
C LEU A 11 11.83 1.47 14.05
N GLU A 12 12.16 1.25 15.33
CA GLU A 12 13.53 0.99 15.81
C GLU A 12 14.12 -0.33 15.31
N LEU A 13 13.29 -1.26 14.84
CA LEU A 13 13.72 -2.54 14.27
C LEU A 13 14.26 -2.38 12.84
N PHE A 14 13.82 -1.34 12.13
CA PHE A 14 14.29 -1.05 10.79
C PHE A 14 15.66 -0.38 10.87
N PRO A 15 16.69 -0.93 10.21
CA PRO A 15 18.03 -0.36 10.23
C PRO A 15 18.05 0.98 9.46
N ASN A 16 19.00 1.84 9.80
CA ASN A 16 19.14 3.17 9.18
C ASN A 16 19.39 3.18 7.66
N TRP A 17 19.77 2.04 7.08
CA TRP A 17 19.93 1.88 5.62
C TRP A 17 18.67 1.39 4.92
N SER A 18 17.61 1.05 5.68
CA SER A 18 16.33 0.65 5.10
C SER A 18 15.66 1.85 4.42
N GLU A 19 15.13 1.63 3.22
CA GLU A 19 14.33 2.62 2.48
C GLU A 19 12.82 2.50 2.77
N ILE A 20 12.46 1.53 3.63
CA ILE A 20 11.08 1.22 4.03
C ILE A 20 11.02 1.04 5.55
N ASN A 21 9.88 1.34 6.17
CA ASN A 21 9.68 1.12 7.61
C ASN A 21 8.31 0.56 7.98
N HIS A 22 7.54 0.09 6.99
CA HIS A 22 6.29 -0.62 7.20
C HIS A 22 5.93 -1.45 5.96
N TYR A 23 5.30 -2.60 6.17
CA TYR A 23 4.81 -3.44 5.08
C TYR A 23 3.69 -4.37 5.55
N GLY A 24 3.01 -5.01 4.61
CA GLY A 24 2.09 -6.09 4.92
C GLY A 24 1.71 -6.92 3.70
N ILE A 25 0.88 -7.92 3.96
CA ILE A 25 0.32 -8.81 2.94
C ILE A 25 -1.18 -8.78 3.10
N ASN A 26 -1.86 -8.32 2.06
CA ASN A 26 -3.30 -8.29 1.97
C ASN A 26 -3.78 -9.54 1.23
N HIS A 27 -4.83 -10.15 1.77
CA HIS A 27 -5.62 -11.19 1.10
C HIS A 27 -7.04 -10.65 0.96
N LEU A 28 -7.41 -10.30 -0.27
CA LEU A 28 -8.61 -9.54 -0.57
C LEU A 28 -9.59 -10.41 -1.37
N LYS A 29 -10.87 -10.34 -1.03
CA LYS A 29 -11.93 -11.09 -1.71
C LYS A 29 -12.44 -10.35 -2.95
N VAL A 30 -13.01 -11.09 -3.90
CA VAL A 30 -13.70 -10.51 -5.06
C VAL A 30 -14.79 -9.55 -4.58
N GLY A 31 -14.84 -8.36 -5.17
CA GLY A 31 -15.75 -7.28 -4.80
C GLY A 31 -15.34 -6.50 -3.54
N GLN A 32 -14.22 -6.84 -2.90
CA GLN A 32 -13.69 -6.03 -1.81
C GLN A 32 -13.11 -4.72 -2.38
N GLU A 33 -13.42 -3.63 -1.69
CA GLU A 33 -12.94 -2.29 -2.04
C GLU A 33 -11.95 -1.79 -0.98
N VAL A 34 -10.88 -1.18 -1.46
CA VAL A 34 -10.06 -0.25 -0.68
C VAL A 34 -10.49 1.15 -1.12
N PRO A 35 -11.14 1.93 -0.24
CA PRO A 35 -11.67 3.24 -0.61
C PRO A 35 -10.54 4.18 -1.02
N LEU A 36 -10.89 5.25 -1.76
CA LEU A 36 -9.93 6.28 -2.13
C LEU A 36 -9.31 6.91 -0.86
N HIS A 37 -8.00 6.83 -0.74
CA HIS A 37 -7.24 7.32 0.41
C HIS A 37 -5.83 7.72 0.00
N TYR A 38 -5.08 8.36 0.89
CA TYR A 38 -3.67 8.69 0.70
C TYR A 38 -2.84 8.37 1.95
N HIS A 39 -1.52 8.49 1.80
CA HIS A 39 -0.54 8.27 2.86
C HIS A 39 0.46 9.42 2.98
N ASP A 40 1.05 9.56 4.16
CA ASP A 40 2.12 10.50 4.47
C ASP A 40 3.52 10.03 4.01
N CYS A 41 3.58 8.97 3.22
CA CYS A 41 4.77 8.38 2.62
C CYS A 41 4.42 7.86 1.21
N ASN A 42 5.43 7.51 0.43
CA ASN A 42 5.20 6.72 -0.79
C ASN A 42 4.70 5.33 -0.39
N GLU A 43 3.84 4.76 -1.23
CA GLU A 43 3.38 3.38 -1.10
C GLU A 43 3.64 2.62 -2.40
N TYR A 44 3.91 1.33 -2.24
CA TYR A 44 4.10 0.39 -3.34
C TYR A 44 3.25 -0.85 -3.14
N TRP A 45 2.51 -1.27 -4.17
CA TRP A 45 1.81 -2.56 -4.18
C TRP A 45 2.45 -3.51 -5.18
N ILE A 46 2.88 -4.67 -4.71
CA ILE A 46 3.29 -5.79 -5.56
C ILE A 46 2.13 -6.77 -5.62
N ILE A 47 1.57 -6.98 -6.80
CA ILE A 47 0.46 -7.92 -6.98
C ILE A 47 1.03 -9.32 -7.20
N VAL A 48 0.74 -10.22 -6.26
CA VAL A 48 1.26 -11.59 -6.26
C VAL A 48 0.32 -12.54 -6.99
N SER A 49 -0.99 -12.39 -6.77
CA SER A 49 -2.05 -13.17 -7.42
C SER A 49 -3.34 -12.36 -7.49
N GLY A 50 -4.27 -12.75 -8.36
CA GLY A 50 -5.57 -12.08 -8.55
C GLY A 50 -5.48 -10.82 -9.40
N ARG A 51 -6.60 -10.09 -9.48
CA ARG A 51 -6.77 -8.93 -10.36
C ARG A 51 -7.70 -7.90 -9.73
N GLY A 52 -7.53 -6.65 -10.13
CA GLY A 52 -8.37 -5.55 -9.68
C GLY A 52 -8.26 -4.33 -10.59
N ILE A 53 -9.11 -3.36 -10.31
CA ILE A 53 -9.04 -2.02 -10.88
C ILE A 53 -8.44 -1.11 -9.82
N CYS A 54 -7.29 -0.51 -10.09
CA CYS A 54 -6.68 0.50 -9.25
C CYS A 54 -6.96 1.88 -9.83
N THR A 55 -7.37 2.82 -8.99
CA THR A 55 -7.34 4.25 -9.32
C THR A 55 -6.11 4.86 -8.65
N THR A 56 -5.31 5.62 -9.39
CA THR A 56 -4.22 6.45 -8.83
C THR A 56 -3.96 7.64 -9.74
N GLU A 57 -3.62 8.79 -9.16
CA GLU A 57 -3.37 10.04 -9.91
C GLU A 57 -4.53 10.49 -10.84
N GLY A 58 -5.75 10.00 -10.59
CA GLY A 58 -6.95 10.29 -11.38
C GLY A 58 -7.22 9.33 -12.54
N ASP A 59 -6.33 8.37 -12.79
CA ASP A 59 -6.46 7.37 -13.85
C ASP A 59 -6.83 5.99 -13.28
N GLU A 60 -7.48 5.15 -14.08
CA GLU A 60 -7.81 3.76 -13.75
C GLU A 60 -6.95 2.76 -14.53
N TYR A 61 -6.48 1.74 -13.83
CA TYR A 61 -5.61 0.69 -14.36
C TYR A 61 -6.15 -0.69 -13.97
N GLU A 62 -6.24 -1.59 -14.94
CA GLU A 62 -6.31 -3.02 -14.64
C GLU A 62 -4.95 -3.50 -14.14
N ILE A 63 -4.92 -4.09 -12.94
CA ILE A 63 -3.70 -4.62 -12.34
C ILE A 63 -3.84 -6.13 -12.08
N GLY A 64 -2.72 -6.84 -12.17
CA GLY A 64 -2.65 -8.29 -12.00
C GLY A 64 -1.25 -8.79 -11.63
N PRO A 65 -1.03 -10.11 -11.63
CA PRO A 65 0.18 -10.70 -11.06
C PRO A 65 1.45 -10.23 -11.77
N GLY A 66 2.43 -9.76 -10.99
CA GLY A 66 3.69 -9.22 -11.49
C GLY A 66 3.71 -7.70 -11.65
N ASP A 67 2.54 -7.04 -11.59
CA ASP A 67 2.46 -5.58 -11.65
C ASP A 67 2.92 -4.94 -10.34
N LEU A 68 3.49 -3.74 -10.48
CA LEU A 68 3.93 -2.87 -9.38
C LEU A 68 3.18 -1.54 -9.49
N VAL A 69 2.33 -1.25 -8.51
CA VAL A 69 1.71 0.06 -8.37
C VAL A 69 2.61 0.93 -7.51
N LEU A 70 2.90 2.15 -7.97
CA LEU A 70 3.74 3.12 -7.30
C LEU A 70 2.88 4.35 -7.02
N THR A 71 2.72 4.71 -5.74
CA THR A 71 1.95 5.90 -5.35
C THR A 71 2.83 6.84 -4.55
N GLN A 72 2.94 8.09 -5.01
CA GLN A 72 3.72 9.11 -4.30
C GLN A 72 2.98 9.58 -3.04
N LYS A 73 3.74 10.02 -2.03
CA LYS A 73 3.21 10.67 -0.83
C LYS A 73 2.14 11.71 -1.18
N GLY A 74 0.98 11.57 -0.54
CA GLY A 74 -0.12 12.51 -0.69
C GLY A 74 -1.05 12.22 -1.86
N ASP A 75 -0.68 11.35 -2.81
CA ASP A 75 -1.55 10.99 -3.92
C ASP A 75 -2.60 9.98 -3.48
N GLU A 76 -3.82 10.21 -3.97
CA GLU A 76 -4.98 9.39 -3.66
C GLU A 76 -5.00 8.16 -4.55
N HIS A 77 -5.31 7.02 -3.96
CA HIS A 77 -5.41 5.76 -4.66
C HIS A 77 -6.46 4.85 -4.02
N SER A 78 -7.00 3.94 -4.83
CA SER A 78 -8.06 3.00 -4.46
C SER A 78 -7.86 1.67 -5.16
N LEU A 79 -8.62 0.66 -4.74
CA LEU A 79 -8.64 -0.65 -5.37
C LEU A 79 -10.03 -1.27 -5.31
N VAL A 80 -10.53 -1.77 -6.44
CA VAL A 80 -11.68 -2.67 -6.52
C VAL A 80 -11.19 -4.04 -6.99
N VAL A 81 -11.34 -5.06 -6.16
CA VAL A 81 -10.83 -6.41 -6.46
C VAL A 81 -11.81 -7.14 -7.37
N THR A 82 -11.35 -7.58 -8.54
CA THR A 82 -12.16 -8.28 -9.55
C THR A 82 -11.90 -9.80 -9.58
N GLU A 83 -10.76 -10.24 -9.05
CA GLU A 83 -10.38 -11.64 -8.85
C GLU A 83 -9.64 -11.76 -7.50
N GLU A 84 -9.90 -12.81 -6.71
CA GLU A 84 -9.33 -12.97 -5.35
C GLU A 84 -7.82 -12.71 -5.33
N MET A 85 -7.41 -11.69 -4.56
CA MET A 85 -6.10 -11.07 -4.71
C MET A 85 -5.22 -11.29 -3.48
N THR A 86 -3.95 -11.57 -3.74
CA THR A 86 -2.87 -11.41 -2.75
C THR A 86 -1.95 -10.29 -3.22
N ALA A 87 -1.77 -9.27 -2.39
CA ALA A 87 -0.90 -8.14 -2.67
C ALA A 87 0.02 -7.88 -1.47
N VAL A 88 1.28 -7.55 -1.75
CA VAL A 88 2.20 -7.01 -0.75
C VAL A 88 2.13 -5.50 -0.85
N TYR A 89 1.83 -4.82 0.26
CA TYR A 89 1.98 -3.36 0.33
C TYR A 89 3.22 -3.01 1.13
N ILE A 90 3.87 -1.92 0.72
CA ILE A 90 5.11 -1.43 1.31
C ILE A 90 4.99 0.07 1.44
N TYR A 91 5.20 0.59 2.64
CA TYR A 91 5.41 2.02 2.82
C TYR A 91 6.89 2.35 2.75
N GLY A 92 7.22 3.41 2.01
CA GLY A 92 8.50 4.09 2.18
C GLY A 92 8.67 4.63 3.61
N ILE A 93 9.74 5.35 3.88
CA ILE A 93 9.99 5.89 5.23
C ILE A 93 8.87 6.87 5.65
N LEU A 94 8.04 6.46 6.61
CA LEU A 94 7.21 7.38 7.37
C LEU A 94 8.10 8.21 8.31
N ALA A 95 8.06 9.53 8.15
CA ALA A 95 8.76 10.45 9.04
C ALA A 95 8.13 10.45 10.45
N PRO A 96 8.90 10.82 11.50
CA PRO A 96 8.36 10.97 12.84
C PRO A 96 7.13 11.89 12.86
N GLY A 97 6.02 11.42 13.44
CA GLY A 97 4.76 12.16 13.53
C GLY A 97 3.77 11.88 12.39
N CYS A 98 4.18 11.22 11.31
CA CYS A 98 3.28 10.72 10.28
C CYS A 98 2.45 9.54 10.78
N LYS A 99 1.24 9.38 10.24
CA LYS A 99 0.31 8.31 10.65
C LYS A 99 0.42 7.10 9.72
N ILE A 100 0.40 5.92 10.31
CA ILE A 100 0.19 4.65 9.59
C ILE A 100 -1.30 4.51 9.29
N GLY A 101 -1.62 4.03 8.09
CA GLY A 101 -2.99 3.75 7.66
C GLY A 101 -3.59 4.86 6.79
N TYR A 102 -4.89 4.75 6.54
CA TYR A 102 -5.59 5.57 5.55
C TYR A 102 -5.83 7.00 6.04
N LEU A 103 -5.42 7.97 5.22
CA LEU A 103 -5.84 9.36 5.34
C LEU A 103 -6.85 9.67 4.24
N TYR A 104 -7.81 10.53 4.54
CA TYR A 104 -8.87 10.91 3.61
C TYR A 104 -8.85 12.42 3.42
N ARG A 105 -9.09 12.87 2.19
CA ARG A 105 -9.39 14.27 1.93
C ARG A 105 -10.87 14.48 2.17
N ASP A 106 -11.23 15.65 2.69
CA ASP A 106 -12.64 16.02 2.83
C ASP A 106 -13.29 15.95 1.44
N GLN A 107 -14.27 15.06 1.30
CA GLN A 107 -15.13 15.07 0.11
C GLN A 107 -15.98 16.33 0.19
N THR A 108 -15.72 17.28 -0.70
CA THR A 108 -16.54 18.49 -0.86
C THR A 108 -17.79 18.18 -1.66
#